data_AF-A0A124FQH3-F1
#
_entry.id   AF-A0A124FQH3-F1
#
_cell.length_a   1.000
_cell.length_b   1.000
_cell.length_c   1.000
_cell.angle_alpha   90.00
_cell.angle_beta   90.00
_cell.angle_gamma   90.00
#
_symmetry.space_group_name_H-M   'P 1'
#
loop_
_entity.id
_entity.type
_entity.pdbx_description
1 polymer ?
#
loop_
_entity_poly.entity_id
_entity_poly.type
_entity_poly.pdbx_seq_one_letter_code
_entity_poly.pdbx_strand_id
1 'polypeptide(L)' 'MNKSVPVLQAVDPTHVDYDGNVYLFFGGYDYHRLSWHPEIMNAMDEASRIYGINSGAPGAQQATIPYT' A
#
# COMPACT_ATOMS: atom_id res chain seq x y z
N MET A 1 -10.43 29.75 10.50
CA MET A 1 -10.20 28.38 11.00
C MET A 1 -9.51 27.59 9.89
N ASN A 2 -8.24 27.22 10.05
CA ASN A 2 -7.63 26.21 9.18
C ASN A 2 -8.30 24.88 9.51
N LYS A 3 -9.17 24.39 8.62
CA LYS A 3 -9.68 23.02 8.74
C LYS A 3 -8.54 22.09 8.35
N SER A 4 -7.92 21.44 9.33
CA SER A 4 -7.06 20.29 9.06
C SER A 4 -7.90 19.20 8.41
N VAL A 5 -7.39 18.60 7.35
CA VAL A 5 -8.03 17.43 6.76
C VAL A 5 -7.91 16.29 7.77
N PRO A 6 -9.02 15.63 8.15
CA PRO A 6 -8.95 14.48 9.06
C PRO A 6 -8.12 13.38 8.41
N VAL A 7 -7.16 12.85 9.17
CA VAL A 7 -6.35 11.70 8.74
C VAL A 7 -7.03 10.44 9.27
N LEU A 8 -7.47 9.59 8.35
CA LEU A 8 -8.04 8.28 8.67
C LEU A 8 -6.91 7.24 8.62
N GLN A 9 -6.87 6.35 9.59
CA GLN A 9 -5.94 5.23 9.58
C GLN A 9 -6.68 3.95 9.20
N ALA A 10 -6.19 3.24 8.17
CA ALA A 10 -6.77 1.96 7.79
C ALA A 10 -6.44 0.89 8.85
N VAL A 11 -7.45 0.13 9.25
CA VAL A 11 -7.32 -0.96 10.25
C VAL A 11 -7.46 -2.32 9.56
N ASP A 12 -8.43 -2.43 8.66
CA ASP A 12 -8.68 -3.61 7.83
C ASP A 12 -9.30 -3.17 6.48
N PRO A 13 -9.64 -4.10 5.55
CA PRO A 13 -10.17 -3.74 4.23
C PRO A 13 -11.46 -2.90 4.25
N THR A 14 -12.19 -2.90 5.35
CA THR A 14 -13.52 -2.30 5.50
C THR A 14 -13.64 -1.28 6.63
N HIS A 15 -12.61 -1.12 7.49
CA HIS A 15 -12.65 -0.23 8.64
C HIS A 15 -11.51 0.78 8.69
N VAL A 16 -11.81 1.94 9.27
CA VAL A 16 -10.84 2.99 9.60
C VAL A 16 -10.92 3.37 11.07
N ASP A 17 -9.78 3.69 11.65
CA ASP A 17 -9.68 4.41 12.92
C ASP A 17 -9.78 5.93 12.64
N TYR A 18 -10.67 6.58 13.37
CA TYR A 18 -10.74 8.02 13.49
C TYR A 18 -10.87 8.41 14.97
N ASP A 19 -9.84 9.09 15.49
CA ASP A 19 -9.78 9.57 16.88
C ASP A 19 -9.96 8.43 17.91
N GLY A 20 -9.33 7.28 17.66
CA GLY A 20 -9.37 6.11 18.55
C GLY A 20 -10.65 5.28 18.46
N ASN A 21 -11.52 5.59 17.50
CA ASN A 21 -12.78 4.89 17.27
C ASN A 21 -12.78 4.23 15.89
N VAL A 22 -13.25 2.99 15.84
CA VAL A 22 -13.29 2.19 14.60
C VAL A 22 -14.65 2.33 13.91
N TYR A 23 -14.63 2.69 12.63
CA TYR A 23 -15.82 2.90 11.81
C TYR A 23 -15.76 2.10 10.51
N LEU A 24 -16.93 1.73 9.98
CA LEU A 24 -17.05 1.20 8.62
C LEU A 24 -16.68 2.27 7.59
N PHE A 25 -15.80 1.92 6.67
CA PHE A 25 -15.29 2.81 5.65
C PHE A 25 -16.02 2.62 4.32
N PHE A 26 -16.88 3.61 4.00
CA PHE A 26 -17.60 3.71 2.74
C PHE A 26 -16.96 4.72 1.76
N GLY A 27 -15.76 5.21 2.07
CA GLY A 27 -15.01 6.13 1.19
C GLY A 27 -14.06 5.41 0.23
N GLY A 28 -13.44 6.19 -0.66
CA GLY A 28 -12.37 5.72 -1.56
C GLY A 28 -12.85 5.01 -2.84
N TYR A 29 -11.89 4.41 -3.55
CA TYR A 29 -12.08 3.78 -4.87
C TYR A 29 -11.72 2.29 -4.89
N ASP A 30 -11.34 1.71 -3.75
CA ASP A 30 -10.99 0.28 -3.65
C ASP A 30 -12.24 -0.60 -3.49
N TYR A 31 -13.07 -0.63 -4.54
CA TYR A 31 -14.39 -1.29 -4.50
C TYR A 31 -14.30 -2.80 -4.27
N HIS A 32 -13.26 -3.43 -4.81
CA HIS A 32 -13.06 -4.89 -4.75
C HIS A 32 -12.11 -5.31 -3.64
N ARG A 33 -11.62 -4.36 -2.82
CA ARG A 33 -10.69 -4.62 -1.71
C ARG A 33 -9.39 -5.28 -2.16
N LEU A 34 -8.98 -5.01 -3.41
CA LEU A 34 -7.81 -5.63 -4.02
C LEU A 34 -6.51 -5.10 -3.43
N SER A 35 -6.52 -3.88 -2.85
CA SER A 35 -5.35 -3.35 -2.15
C SER A 35 -4.93 -4.19 -0.94
N TRP A 36 -5.81 -5.06 -0.45
CA TRP A 36 -5.57 -6.01 0.65
C TRP A 36 -5.49 -7.47 0.20
N HIS A 37 -5.57 -7.76 -1.10
CA HIS A 37 -5.55 -9.15 -1.56
C HIS A 37 -4.15 -9.76 -1.39
N PRO A 38 -4.00 -10.92 -0.73
CA PRO A 38 -2.69 -11.51 -0.44
C PRO A 38 -1.80 -11.70 -1.68
N GLU A 39 -2.37 -12.14 -2.80
CA GLU A 39 -1.60 -12.34 -4.02
C GLU A 39 -1.03 -11.04 -4.58
N ILE A 40 -1.77 -9.92 -4.45
CA ILE A 40 -1.31 -8.61 -4.94
C ILE A 40 -0.21 -8.07 -4.02
N MET A 41 -0.39 -8.19 -2.70
CA MET A 41 0.63 -7.78 -1.73
C MET A 41 1.92 -8.61 -1.86
N ASN A 42 1.78 -9.93 -2.04
CA ASN A 42 2.93 -10.82 -2.24
C ASN A 42 3.65 -10.52 -3.56
N ALA A 43 2.91 -10.27 -4.64
CA ALA A 43 3.51 -9.88 -5.91
C ALA A 43 4.28 -8.55 -5.80
N MET A 44 3.78 -7.59 -5.01
CA MET A 44 4.49 -6.33 -4.74
C MET A 44 5.76 -6.55 -3.92
N ASP A 45 5.72 -7.35 -2.86
CA ASP A 45 6.90 -7.72 -2.06
C ASP A 45 7.95 -8.43 -2.92
N GLU A 46 7.55 -9.45 -3.68
CA GLU A 46 8.42 -10.20 -4.59
C GLU A 46 9.06 -9.27 -5.63
N ALA A 47 8.26 -8.43 -6.30
CA ALA A 47 8.78 -7.48 -7.28
C ALA A 47 9.79 -6.51 -6.66
N SER A 48 9.55 -6.04 -5.43
CA SER A 48 10.48 -5.15 -4.74
C SER A 48 11.83 -5.81 -4.43
N ARG A 49 11.85 -7.13 -4.22
CA ARG A 49 13.09 -7.90 -3.97
C ARG A 49 13.85 -8.21 -5.26
N ILE A 50 13.13 -8.48 -6.36
CA ILE A 50 13.72 -8.83 -7.66
C ILE A 50 14.21 -7.58 -8.40
N TYR A 51 13.39 -6.54 -8.44
CA TYR A 51 13.61 -5.36 -9.27
C TYR A 51 13.99 -4.11 -8.48
N GLY A 52 13.91 -4.17 -7.15
CA GLY A 52 14.06 -3.03 -6.25
C GLY A 52 12.82 -2.13 -6.18
N ILE A 53 12.86 -1.13 -5.30
CA ILE A 53 11.69 -0.28 -4.97
C ILE A 53 11.33 0.74 -6.05
N ASN A 54 12.22 1.00 -7.01
CA ASN A 54 12.03 2.03 -8.03
C ASN A 54 12.60 1.59 -9.37
N SER A 55 12.12 2.19 -10.46
CA SER A 55 12.58 1.87 -11.82
C SER A 55 13.93 2.50 -12.19
N GLY A 56 14.55 3.29 -11.31
CA GLY A 56 15.92 3.78 -11.47
C GLY A 56 16.28 4.36 -12.83
N ALA A 57 15.48 5.26 -13.41
CA ALA A 57 15.64 5.75 -14.79
C ALA A 57 15.55 4.65 -15.89
N PRO A 58 15.08 4.99 -17.10
CA PRO A 58 14.93 3.98 -18.15
C PRO A 58 16.27 3.31 -18.49
N GLY A 59 16.37 1.99 -18.27
CA GLY A 59 17.52 1.18 -18.68
C GLY A 59 18.54 0.86 -17.59
N ALA A 60 18.36 1.29 -16.34
CA ALA A 60 19.18 0.77 -15.25
C ALA A 60 18.67 -0.62 -14.85
N GLN A 61 19.36 -1.68 -15.27
CA GLN A 61 19.25 -2.97 -14.59
C GLN A 61 19.68 -2.75 -13.14
N GLN A 62 18.72 -2.74 -12.21
CA GLN A 62 19.03 -2.75 -10.80
C GLN A 62 19.74 -4.06 -10.49
N ALA A 63 20.97 -3.94 -9.98
CA ALA A 63 21.87 -5.07 -9.80
C ALA A 63 21.19 -6.14 -8.94
N THR A 64 20.98 -7.31 -9.53
CA THR A 64 20.56 -8.51 -8.80
C THR A 64 21.61 -8.79 -7.74
N ILE A 65 21.31 -8.54 -6.46
CA ILE A 65 22.18 -8.97 -5.38
C ILE A 65 21.93 -10.47 -5.20
N PRO A 66 22.91 -11.35 -5.50
CA PRO A 66 22.73 -12.77 -5.26
C PRO A 66 22.70 -13.03 -3.75
N TYR A 67 21.67 -13.72 -3.28
CA TYR A 67 21.66 -14.32 -1.95
C TYR A 67 22.56 -15.56 -1.96
N THR A 68 23.60 -15.56 -1.12
CA THR A 68 24.33 -16.74 -0.64
C THR A 68 23.82 -17.14 0.73
#